data_AF-A0A062VFX9-F1
#
_entry.id   AF-A0A062VFX9-F1
#
_cell.length_a   1.000
_cell.length_b   1.000
_cell.length_c   1.000
_cell.angle_alpha   90.00
_cell.angle_beta   90.00
_cell.angle_gamma   90.00
#
_symmetry.space_group_name_H-M   'P 1'
#
loop_
_entity.id
_entity.type
_entity.pdbx_description
1 polymer ?
#
loop_
_entity_poly.entity_id
_entity_poly.type
_entity_poly.pdbx_seq_one_letter_code
_entity_poly.pdbx_strand_id
1 'polypeptide(L)' 'MSIGAFDNPASIPLNYQLGMEGRLPQMDQFEVLDDFGSTEDDMPEEAARIRASNNQHPDHDTEDWTPKA' A
#
# COMPACT_ATOMS: atom_id res chain seq x y z
N MET A 1 11.71 -4.12 11.35
CA MET A 1 11.16 -5.36 10.79
C MET A 1 10.01 -4.94 9.90
N SER A 2 10.14 -5.06 8.58
CA SER A 2 9.10 -4.59 7.64
C SER A 2 8.36 -5.79 7.07
N ILE A 3 7.07 -5.93 7.38
CA ILE A 3 6.21 -7.00 6.85
C ILE A 3 6.22 -7.01 5.30
N GLY A 4 6.42 -5.86 4.65
CA GLY A 4 6.54 -5.74 3.19
C GLY A 4 7.87 -6.23 2.58
N ALA A 5 8.80 -6.78 3.37
CA ALA A 5 10.04 -7.36 2.82
C ALA A 5 9.88 -8.83 2.38
N PHE A 6 8.74 -9.46 2.67
CA PHE A 6 8.45 -10.83 2.24
C PHE A 6 7.71 -10.82 0.91
N ASP A 7 7.97 -11.82 0.05
CA ASP A 7 7.30 -11.95 -1.25
C ASP A 7 5.78 -12.16 -1.12
N ASN A 8 5.34 -12.86 -0.05
CA ASN A 8 3.93 -13.08 0.26
C ASN A 8 3.61 -12.70 1.72
N PRO A 9 3.52 -11.40 2.03
CA PRO A 9 3.30 -10.93 3.39
C PRO A 9 1.92 -11.33 3.93
N ALA A 10 0.92 -11.51 3.06
CA ALA A 10 -0.43 -11.90 3.42
C ALA A 10 -0.52 -13.31 4.05
N SER A 11 0.49 -14.16 3.81
CA SER A 11 0.56 -15.50 4.43
C SER A 11 0.98 -15.49 5.91
N ILE A 12 1.42 -14.34 6.44
CA ILE A 12 1.97 -14.22 7.78
C ILE A 12 0.88 -13.66 8.72
N PRO A 13 0.37 -14.43 9.68
CA PRO A 13 -0.70 -13.97 10.57
C PRO A 13 -0.18 -12.94 11.59
N LEU A 14 -1.01 -11.93 11.89
CA LEU A 14 -0.80 -11.04 13.02
C LEU A 14 -1.27 -11.73 14.31
N ASN A 15 -0.36 -11.97 15.25
CA ASN A 15 -0.67 -12.72 16.47
C ASN A 15 -0.90 -11.84 17.72
N TYR A 16 -0.32 -10.64 17.74
CA TYR A 16 -0.32 -9.79 18.93
C TYR A 16 -0.38 -8.31 18.56
N GLN A 17 -0.98 -7.51 19.45
CA GLN A 17 -0.93 -6.05 19.45
C GLN A 17 -0.28 -5.62 20.76
N LEU A 18 0.72 -4.74 20.69
CA LEU A 18 1.52 -4.29 21.83
C LEU A 18 1.49 -2.75 21.89
N GLY A 19 1.52 -2.17 23.10
CA GLY A 19 1.57 -0.70 23.27
C GLY A 19 0.25 0.00 22.94
N MET A 20 -0.87 -0.54 23.42
CA MET A 20 -2.23 -0.13 23.04
C MET A 20 -2.78 1.02 23.88
N GLU A 21 -2.03 1.52 24.85
CA GLU A 21 -2.45 2.56 25.80
C GLU A 21 -2.87 3.86 25.10
N GLY A 22 -2.30 4.15 23.93
CA GLY A 22 -2.63 5.33 23.11
C GLY A 22 -3.53 5.05 21.91
N ARG A 23 -4.08 3.83 21.76
CA ARG A 23 -4.92 3.50 20.60
C ARG A 23 -6.19 4.34 20.60
N LEU A 24 -6.47 4.97 19.46
CA LEU A 24 -7.71 5.70 19.24
C LEU A 24 -8.88 4.73 18.95
N PRO A 25 -10.08 4.97 19.50
CA PRO A 25 -11.24 4.08 19.31
C PRO A 25 -11.70 3.98 17.84
N GLN A 26 -11.40 4.96 17.00
CA GLN A 26 -11.71 4.94 15.56
C GLN A 26 -11.08 3.75 14.82
N MET A 27 -9.99 3.18 15.36
CA MET A 27 -9.33 2.01 14.76
C MET A 27 -10.21 0.76 14.77
N ASP A 28 -11.28 0.72 15.58
CA ASP A 28 -12.24 -0.40 15.58
C ASP A 28 -13.27 -0.28 14.44
N GLN A 29 -13.30 0.83 13.71
CA GLN A 29 -14.31 1.10 12.68
C GLN A 29 -13.92 0.61 11.28
N PHE A 30 -12.67 0.17 11.06
CA PHE A 30 -12.18 -0.17 9.73
C PHE A 30 -13.02 -1.23 8.99
N GLU A 31 -13.62 -2.17 9.72
CA GLU A 31 -14.42 -3.25 9.12
C GLU A 31 -15.78 -2.81 8.55
N VAL A 32 -16.24 -1.60 8.90
CA VAL A 32 -17.55 -1.05 8.45
C VAL A 32 -17.42 0.19 7.57
N LEU A 33 -16.20 0.65 7.28
CA LEU A 33 -16.00 1.76 6.35
C LEU A 33 -16.33 1.34 4.92
N ASP A 34 -16.84 2.28 4.14
CA ASP A 34 -17.05 2.07 2.72
C ASP A 34 -15.71 1.83 2.04
N ASP A 35 -15.63 0.71 1.31
CA ASP A 35 -14.52 0.41 0.40
C ASP A 35 -14.89 0.95 -0.98
N PHE A 36 -14.19 2.02 -1.39
CA PHE A 36 -14.34 2.61 -2.72
C PHE A 36 -13.47 1.91 -3.77
N GLY A 37 -12.82 0.79 -3.44
CA GLY A 37 -12.00 0.04 -4.38
C GLY A 37 -10.67 0.72 -4.69
N SER A 38 -10.06 0.32 -5.80
CA SER A 38 -8.75 0.80 -6.21
C SER A 38 -8.85 2.16 -6.92
N THR A 39 -7.77 2.94 -6.89
CA THR A 39 -7.72 4.21 -7.65
C THR A 39 -7.81 3.96 -9.16
N GLU A 40 -7.30 2.82 -9.61
CA GLU A 40 -7.33 2.37 -10.99
C GLU A 40 -8.76 2.12 -11.50
N ASP A 41 -9.65 1.63 -10.63
CA ASP A 41 -11.06 1.37 -10.97
C ASP A 41 -11.90 2.66 -10.96
N ASP A 42 -11.71 3.50 -9.94
CA ASP A 42 -12.53 4.70 -9.72
C ASP A 42 -12.08 5.91 -10.55
N MET A 43 -10.78 6.04 -10.84
CA MET A 43 -10.17 7.21 -11.48
C MET A 43 -9.18 6.78 -12.58
N PRO A 44 -9.62 6.06 -13.61
CA PRO A 44 -8.73 5.39 -14.57
C PRO A 44 -7.85 6.36 -15.37
N GLU A 45 -8.35 7.56 -15.68
CA GLU A 45 -7.57 8.57 -16.41
C GLU A 45 -6.46 9.17 -15.53
N GLU A 46 -6.76 9.50 -14.28
CA GLU A 46 -5.79 9.97 -13.28
C GLU A 46 -4.75 8.90 -12.99
N ALA A 47 -5.19 7.65 -12.77
CA ALA A 47 -4.31 6.51 -12.53
C ALA A 47 -3.31 6.33 -13.68
N ALA A 48 -3.77 6.44 -14.95
CA ALA A 48 -2.88 6.38 -16.11
C ALA A 48 -1.84 7.53 -16.13
N ARG A 49 -2.25 8.76 -15.79
CA ARG A 49 -1.31 9.91 -15.69
C ARG A 49 -0.30 9.74 -14.56
N ILE A 50 -0.73 9.22 -13.41
CA ILE A 50 0.14 8.93 -12.27
C ILE A 50 1.15 7.85 -12.64
N ARG A 51 0.69 6.73 -13.20
CA ARG A 51 1.57 5.64 -13.66
C ARG A 51 2.63 6.10 -14.65
N ALA A 52 2.29 7.00 -15.57
CA ALA A 52 3.21 7.53 -16.56
C ALA A 52 4.27 8.51 -16.00
N SER A 53 4.08 9.05 -14.79
CA SER A 53 4.91 10.11 -14.23
C SER A 53 5.53 9.78 -12.86
N ASN A 54 4.98 8.82 -12.12
CA ASN A 54 5.47 8.41 -10.82
C ASN A 54 6.82 7.66 -10.97
N ASN A 55 7.58 7.59 -9.87
CA ASN A 55 8.78 6.76 -9.78
C ASN A 55 8.64 5.75 -8.62
N GLN A 56 7.40 5.31 -8.35
CA GLN A 56 7.11 4.34 -7.28
C GLN A 56 7.29 2.92 -7.82
N HIS A 57 7.83 2.04 -6.99
CA HIS A 57 7.83 0.61 -7.27
C HIS A 57 6.43 0.02 -7.00
N PRO A 58 5.93 -0.95 -7.79
CA PRO A 58 6.56 -1.57 -8.96
C PRO A 58 6.24 -0.86 -10.30
N ASP A 59 5.55 0.28 -10.29
CA ASP A 59 5.17 0.98 -11.54
C ASP A 59 6.38 1.50 -12.33
N HIS A 60 7.48 1.82 -11.64
CA HIS A 60 8.75 2.26 -12.21
C HIS A 60 9.87 1.27 -11.87
N ASP A 61 9.53 -0.01 -11.82
CA ASP A 61 10.52 -1.06 -11.63
C ASP A 61 11.32 -1.29 -12.91
N THR A 62 12.63 -1.42 -12.77
CA THR A 62 13.55 -1.64 -13.90
C THR A 62 14.49 -2.78 -13.56
N GLU A 63 14.72 -3.70 -14.50
CA GLU A 63 15.69 -4.79 -14.30
C GLU A 63 17.10 -4.25 -13.97
N ASP A 64 17.49 -3.16 -14.63
CA ASP A 64 18.71 -2.41 -14.37
C ASP A 64 18.40 -0.95 -14.04
N TRP A 65 18.80 -0.49 -12.84
CA TRP A 65 18.62 0.91 -12.44
C TRP A 65 19.59 1.82 -13.22
N THR A 66 19.06 2.65 -14.11
CA THR A 66 19.83 3.70 -14.80
C THR A 66 19.57 5.06 -14.16
N PRO A 67 20.55 5.69 -13.49
CA PRO A 67 20.38 7.03 -12.93
C PRO A 67 20.06 8.03 -14.04
N LYS A 68 19.04 8.87 -13.82
CA LYS A 68 18.80 10.05 -14.66
C LYS A 68 19.90 11.08 -14.35
N ALA A 69 20.48 11.69 -15.39
CA ALA A 69 21.55 12.70 -15.27
C ALA A 69 21.06 14.01 -14.65
#